data_AF-A0A960JP11-F1
#
_entry.id   AF-A0A960JP11-F1
#
_cell.length_a   1.000
_cell.length_b   1.000
_cell.length_c   1.000
_cell.angle_alpha   90.00
_cell.angle_beta   90.00
_cell.angle_gamma   90.00
#
_symmetry.space_group_name_H-M   'P 1'
#
loop_
_entity.id
_entity.type
_entity.pdbx_description
1 polymer ?
#
loop_
_entity_poly.entity_id
_entity_poly.type
_entity_poly.pdbx_seq_one_letter_code
_entity_poly.pdbx_strand_id
1 'polypeptide(L)'
;ADPQTSLTISSDVFYYWLADRMWQGRALLGDTPIQDAGAKFGLGEKTGIALAGERGGRLPTPEFFRARYDAVEADLEPGEANPMGRRNWTAGDNVNMSIGQGEVLVTPLQLANAYATIANGGTHYKPLLVQKVVKPTDADKAPTDPDNPPEEIEVFNPVVEDQLEFGTAQDGRSHLQVLQAGFEGVINNGRGTANDMWADYGGLPGRWAAKTGTAEAGTPSDPKADGSVFALYGPVDAPFGPNYSISVIIPESGFGADVAGPTAVRILRPMVEGNLPEAPRVDEDRALPDVPTLDVKP
;
A
#
# COMPACT_ATOMS: atom_id res chain seq x y z
N ALA A 1 10.25 14.51 -16.34
CA ALA A 1 8.86 14.07 -16.48
C ALA A 1 7.98 15.02 -15.70
N ASP A 2 6.76 15.29 -16.16
CA ASP A 2 5.72 15.90 -15.29
C ASP A 2 5.28 14.88 -14.20
N PRO A 3 4.52 15.30 -13.17
CA PRO A 3 4.13 14.40 -12.08
C PRO A 3 3.37 13.15 -12.54
N GLN A 4 2.44 13.26 -13.49
CA GLN A 4 1.67 12.11 -14.00
C GLN A 4 2.58 11.12 -14.71
N THR A 5 3.45 11.61 -15.59
CA THR A 5 4.41 10.78 -16.31
C THR A 5 5.39 10.12 -15.33
N SER A 6 5.81 10.83 -14.27
CA SER A 6 6.74 10.30 -13.26
C SER A 6 6.19 9.08 -12.53
N LEU A 7 4.88 9.05 -12.26
CA LEU A 7 4.18 7.91 -11.67
C LEU A 7 4.09 6.74 -12.66
N THR A 8 3.68 7.03 -13.90
CA THR A 8 3.52 6.04 -14.99
C THR A 8 4.79 5.21 -15.18
N ILE A 9 5.93 5.88 -15.28
CA ILE A 9 7.21 5.25 -15.62
C ILE A 9 8.08 4.93 -14.39
N SER A 10 7.58 5.19 -13.18
CA SER A 10 8.33 5.03 -11.93
C SER A 10 9.70 5.75 -11.94
N SER A 11 9.70 7.06 -12.20
CA SER A 11 10.94 7.81 -12.37
C SER A 11 11.59 8.23 -11.05
N ASP A 12 12.61 7.50 -10.60
CA ASP A 12 13.36 7.85 -9.38
C ASP A 12 13.96 9.26 -9.46
N VAL A 13 14.51 9.63 -10.62
CA VAL A 13 15.12 10.96 -10.84
C VAL A 13 14.14 12.10 -10.54
N PHE A 14 12.85 11.93 -10.85
CA PHE A 14 11.84 12.93 -10.51
C PHE A 14 11.65 13.05 -8.99
N TYR A 15 11.60 11.93 -8.27
CA TYR A 15 11.41 11.92 -6.81
C TYR A 15 12.66 12.31 -6.05
N TYR A 16 13.86 12.07 -6.60
CA TYR A 16 15.11 12.63 -6.09
C TYR A 16 15.11 14.15 -6.18
N TRP A 17 14.75 14.68 -7.35
CA TRP A 17 14.64 16.12 -7.56
C TRP A 17 13.57 16.76 -6.65
N LEU A 18 12.40 16.13 -6.52
CA LEU A 18 11.31 16.62 -5.68
C LEU A 18 11.72 16.66 -4.21
N ALA A 19 12.36 15.60 -3.71
CA ALA A 19 12.82 15.51 -2.33
C ALA A 19 13.92 16.53 -2.01
N ASP A 20 14.87 16.74 -2.93
CA ASP A 20 15.87 17.81 -2.79
C ASP A 20 15.21 19.20 -2.79
N ARG A 21 14.18 19.43 -3.61
CA ARG A 21 13.39 20.67 -3.60
C ARG A 21 12.68 20.90 -2.26
N MET A 22 12.05 19.86 -1.71
CA MET A 22 11.41 19.92 -0.39
C MET A 22 12.44 20.22 0.70
N TRP A 23 13.61 19.59 0.64
CA TRP A 23 14.71 19.83 1.58
C TRP A 23 15.23 21.27 1.54
N GLN A 24 15.42 21.83 0.35
CA GLN A 24 15.80 23.23 0.16
C GLN A 24 14.69 24.19 0.64
N GLY A 25 13.43 23.80 0.47
CA GLY A 25 12.23 24.54 0.88
C GLY A 25 11.80 24.34 2.33
N ARG A 26 12.56 23.62 3.17
CA ARG A 26 12.15 23.26 4.55
C ARG A 26 11.82 24.46 5.45
N ALA A 27 12.38 25.63 5.17
CA ALA A 27 12.02 26.86 5.89
C ALA A 27 10.53 27.24 5.75
N LEU A 28 9.87 26.78 4.68
CA LEU A 28 8.44 26.98 4.43
C LEU A 28 7.62 25.71 4.70
N LEU A 29 8.19 24.54 4.38
CA LEU A 29 7.47 23.27 4.40
C LEU A 29 7.60 22.51 5.73
N GLY A 30 8.47 22.97 6.63
CA GLY A 30 8.88 22.21 7.81
C GLY A 30 9.98 21.19 7.50
N ASP A 31 10.41 20.47 8.54
CA ASP A 31 11.53 19.53 8.45
C ASP A 31 11.11 18.13 7.95
N THR A 32 9.81 17.81 7.94
CA THR A 32 9.28 16.47 7.64
C THR A 32 8.16 16.42 6.58
N PRO A 33 8.22 17.20 5.48
CA PRO A 33 7.08 17.31 4.56
C PRO A 33 6.67 16.00 3.88
N ILE A 34 7.61 15.07 3.66
CA ILE A 34 7.30 13.76 3.07
C ILE A 34 6.59 12.87 4.09
N GLN A 35 7.04 12.89 5.34
CA GLN A 35 6.45 12.13 6.43
C GLN A 35 5.05 12.68 6.76
N ASP A 36 4.90 14.00 6.82
CA ASP A 36 3.61 14.67 7.04
C ASP A 36 2.61 14.32 5.93
N ALA A 37 3.07 14.23 4.68
CA ALA A 37 2.23 13.76 3.58
C ALA A 37 1.87 12.27 3.72
N GLY A 38 2.84 11.41 4.05
CA GLY A 38 2.60 9.98 4.24
C GLY A 38 1.66 9.67 5.39
N ALA A 39 1.76 10.41 6.50
CA ALA A 39 0.89 10.27 7.67
C ALA A 39 -0.58 10.54 7.33
N LYS A 40 -0.88 11.51 6.45
CA LYS A 40 -2.25 11.75 5.95
C LYS A 40 -2.83 10.54 5.22
N PHE A 41 -2.00 9.70 4.61
CA PHE A 41 -2.45 8.45 3.98
C PHE A 41 -2.43 7.25 4.96
N GLY A 42 -2.22 7.47 6.26
CA GLY A 42 -2.16 6.42 7.28
C GLY A 42 -0.84 5.64 7.32
N LEU A 43 0.22 6.14 6.68
CA LEU A 43 1.54 5.50 6.70
C LEU A 43 2.32 5.88 7.96
N GLY A 44 3.00 4.91 8.56
CA GLY A 44 3.82 5.12 9.76
C GLY A 44 3.06 4.96 11.08
N GLU A 45 1.74 4.76 11.03
CA GLU A 45 0.90 4.47 12.19
C GLU A 45 0.02 3.23 11.98
N LYS A 46 -0.51 2.68 13.08
CA LYS A 46 -1.45 1.56 13.00
C LYS A 46 -2.73 2.00 12.30
N THR A 47 -3.28 1.16 11.43
CA THR A 47 -4.56 1.42 10.76
C THR A 47 -5.75 1.29 11.71
N GLY A 48 -5.56 0.65 12.87
CA GLY A 48 -6.61 0.47 13.87
C GLY A 48 -7.53 -0.72 13.60
N ILE A 49 -7.19 -1.56 12.61
CA ILE A 49 -7.92 -2.80 12.35
C ILE A 49 -8.00 -3.65 13.64
N ALA A 50 -9.13 -4.33 13.85
CA ALA A 50 -9.37 -5.18 15.01
C ALA A 50 -8.63 -6.54 14.92
N LEU A 51 -7.33 -6.52 14.60
CA LEU A 51 -6.45 -7.69 14.56
C LEU A 51 -5.32 -7.56 15.58
N ALA A 52 -5.05 -8.66 16.27
CA ALA A 52 -3.88 -8.74 17.14
C ALA A 52 -2.59 -8.68 16.29
N GLY A 53 -1.55 -8.06 16.84
CA GLY A 53 -0.21 -8.06 16.23
C GLY A 53 0.02 -7.00 15.15
N GLU A 54 -0.93 -6.08 14.92
CA GLU A 54 -0.72 -4.97 13.99
C GLU A 54 0.53 -4.15 14.36
N ARG A 55 1.37 -3.90 13.36
CA ARG A 55 2.54 -3.00 13.44
C ARG A 55 2.21 -1.70 12.71
N GLY A 56 2.65 -0.58 13.27
CA GLY A 56 2.41 0.74 12.67
C GLY A 56 3.34 1.10 11.51
N GLY A 57 4.34 0.27 11.18
CA GLY A 57 5.38 0.70 10.25
C GLY A 57 6.23 1.83 10.83
N ARG A 58 6.88 2.61 9.95
CA ARG A 58 7.75 3.74 10.29
C ARG A 58 8.01 4.61 9.05
N LEU A 59 7.80 5.91 9.18
CA LEU A 59 8.41 6.91 8.31
C LEU A 59 9.55 7.58 9.11
N PRO A 60 10.82 7.46 8.70
CA PRO A 60 11.93 7.93 9.51
C PRO A 60 11.93 9.47 9.57
N THR A 61 12.10 10.03 10.77
CA THR A 61 12.21 11.48 11.02
C THR A 61 13.60 11.85 11.54
N PRO A 62 13.99 13.14 11.50
CA PRO A 62 15.20 13.60 12.18
C PRO A 62 15.20 13.23 13.68
N GLU A 63 14.03 13.31 14.33
CA GLU A 63 13.85 12.93 15.73
C GLU A 63 14.04 11.43 15.97
N PHE A 64 13.52 10.58 15.08
CA PHE A 64 13.72 9.12 15.16
C PHE A 64 15.21 8.75 15.19
N PHE A 65 16.02 9.33 14.30
CA PHE A 65 17.46 9.05 14.28
C PHE A 65 18.18 9.57 15.53
N ARG A 66 17.77 10.73 16.05
CA ARG A 66 18.32 11.27 17.29
C ARG A 66 17.99 10.38 18.48
N ALA A 67 16.72 9.99 18.63
CA ALA A 67 16.27 9.10 19.70
C ALA A 67 16.96 7.72 19.62
N ARG A 68 17.15 7.18 18.41
CA ARG A 68 17.87 5.91 18.22
C ARG A 68 19.35 6.04 18.57
N TYR A 69 20.00 7.15 18.20
CA TYR A 69 21.38 7.42 18.60
C TYR A 69 21.51 7.47 20.12
N ASP A 70 20.65 8.26 20.79
CA ASP A 70 20.66 8.45 22.24
C ASP A 70 20.36 7.13 22.99
N ALA A 71 19.48 6.28 22.44
CA ALA A 71 19.19 4.96 23.00
C ALA A 71 20.39 4.01 22.91
N VAL A 72 21.10 3.97 21.77
CA VAL A 72 22.32 3.16 21.65
C VAL A 72 23.40 3.71 22.58
N GLU A 73 23.58 5.03 22.65
CA GLU A 73 24.56 5.68 23.52
C GLU A 73 24.37 5.32 25.00
N ALA A 74 23.11 5.22 25.46
CA ALA A 74 22.79 4.90 26.84
C ALA A 74 23.19 3.48 27.25
N ASP A 75 23.33 2.56 26.30
CA ASP A 75 23.69 1.16 26.52
C ASP A 75 25.20 0.90 26.40
N LEU A 76 26.02 1.91 26.07
CA LEU A 76 27.47 1.78 25.87
C LEU A 76 28.28 1.86 27.17
N GLU A 77 29.41 1.15 27.21
CA GLU A 77 30.39 1.32 28.28
C GLU A 77 31.15 2.65 28.15
N PRO A 78 31.62 3.26 29.27
CA PRO A 78 32.39 4.49 29.22
C PRO A 78 33.63 4.36 28.31
N GLY A 79 33.65 5.15 27.23
CA GLY A 79 34.76 5.20 26.27
C GLY A 79 34.51 4.41 24.98
N GLU A 80 33.40 3.67 24.88
CA GLU A 80 32.99 3.08 23.61
C GLU A 80 32.43 4.15 22.66
N ALA A 81 32.76 4.02 21.38
CA ALA A 81 32.21 4.89 20.34
C ALA A 81 30.87 4.34 19.86
N ASN A 82 29.86 5.19 19.77
CA ASN A 82 28.57 4.79 19.23
C ASN A 82 28.72 4.33 17.77
N PRO A 83 28.40 3.06 17.47
CA PRO A 83 28.62 2.48 16.14
C PRO A 83 27.74 3.13 15.08
N MET A 84 26.65 3.81 15.47
CA MET A 84 25.81 4.55 14.53
C MET A 84 26.49 5.81 14.00
N GLY A 85 27.42 6.40 14.77
CA GLY A 85 27.99 7.71 14.50
C GLY A 85 26.96 8.84 14.62
N ARG A 86 27.30 9.91 15.34
CA ARG A 86 26.37 11.04 15.50
C ARG A 86 26.22 11.74 14.15
N ARG A 87 25.03 11.65 13.54
CA ARG A 87 24.71 12.32 12.27
C ARG A 87 23.39 13.06 12.35
N ASN A 88 23.31 14.18 11.65
CA ASN A 88 22.06 14.89 11.45
C ASN A 88 21.33 14.32 10.23
N TRP A 89 20.01 14.52 10.16
CA TRP A 89 19.25 14.29 8.95
C TRP A 89 19.80 15.16 7.81
N THR A 90 19.97 14.56 6.63
CA THR A 90 20.58 15.21 5.47
C THR A 90 19.64 15.25 4.27
N ALA A 91 20.01 16.01 3.24
CA ALA A 91 19.35 15.97 1.94
C ALA A 91 19.32 14.53 1.36
N GLY A 92 20.39 13.76 1.58
CA GLY A 92 20.50 12.38 1.13
C GLY A 92 19.48 11.46 1.80
N ASP A 93 19.23 11.64 3.10
CA ASP A 93 18.17 10.90 3.81
C ASP A 93 16.79 11.23 3.23
N ASN A 94 16.54 12.51 2.92
CA ASN A 94 15.28 12.95 2.32
C ASN A 94 15.06 12.35 0.93
N VAL A 95 16.11 12.33 0.12
CA VAL A 95 16.11 11.74 -1.23
C VAL A 95 15.94 10.22 -1.18
N ASN A 96 16.60 9.54 -0.23
CA ASN A 96 16.48 8.09 -0.08
C ASN A 96 15.06 7.69 0.37
N MET A 97 14.53 8.40 1.37
CA MET A 97 13.17 8.17 1.87
C MET A 97 12.09 8.42 0.81
N SER A 98 12.28 9.36 -0.12
CA SER A 98 11.24 9.73 -1.10
C SER A 98 10.88 8.62 -2.09
N ILE A 99 11.76 7.64 -2.25
CA ILE A 99 11.51 6.43 -3.06
C ILE A 99 11.20 5.20 -2.19
N GLY A 100 10.97 5.38 -0.89
CA GLY A 100 10.61 4.30 0.03
C GLY A 100 11.80 3.47 0.53
N GLN A 101 13.03 3.96 0.38
CA GLN A 101 14.25 3.28 0.79
C GLN A 101 14.77 3.76 2.16
N GLY A 102 15.77 3.06 2.70
CA GLY A 102 16.37 3.37 4.00
C GLY A 102 15.58 2.77 5.17
N GLU A 103 15.09 3.63 6.08
CA GLU A 103 14.39 3.20 7.31
C GLU A 103 12.86 3.26 7.21
N VAL A 104 12.35 3.40 5.98
CA VAL A 104 10.92 3.36 5.66
C VAL A 104 10.42 1.94 5.86
N LEU A 105 9.39 1.78 6.69
CA LEU A 105 8.68 0.52 6.88
C LEU A 105 7.19 0.78 6.71
N VAL A 106 6.56 0.03 5.82
CA VAL A 106 5.11 0.08 5.60
C VAL A 106 4.56 -1.33 5.58
N THR A 107 3.37 -1.52 6.14
CA THR A 107 2.68 -2.81 6.07
C THR A 107 1.86 -2.92 4.77
N PRO A 108 1.60 -4.14 4.27
CA PRO A 108 0.69 -4.32 3.12
C PRO A 108 -0.69 -3.70 3.34
N LEU A 109 -1.22 -3.75 4.58
CA LEU A 109 -2.52 -3.17 4.91
C LEU A 109 -2.49 -1.63 4.84
N GLN A 110 -1.42 -1.00 5.33
CA GLN A 110 -1.24 0.46 5.19
C GLN A 110 -1.17 0.87 3.72
N LEU A 111 -0.43 0.12 2.89
CA LEU A 111 -0.39 0.40 1.45
C LEU A 111 -1.76 0.25 0.80
N ALA A 112 -2.47 -0.86 1.05
CA ALA A 112 -3.82 -1.06 0.52
C ALA A 112 -4.76 0.08 0.94
N ASN A 113 -4.70 0.53 2.20
CA ASN A 113 -5.54 1.62 2.69
C ASN A 113 -5.17 2.99 2.07
N ALA A 114 -3.87 3.27 1.90
CA ALA A 114 -3.40 4.48 1.23
C ALA A 114 -3.87 4.55 -0.23
N TYR A 115 -3.78 3.45 -0.97
CA TYR A 115 -4.29 3.39 -2.34
C TYR A 115 -5.83 3.43 -2.39
N ALA A 116 -6.54 2.83 -1.43
CA ALA A 116 -7.99 2.97 -1.30
C ALA A 116 -8.40 4.44 -1.06
N THR A 117 -7.63 5.18 -0.27
CA THR A 117 -7.83 6.62 -0.02
C THR A 117 -7.67 7.44 -1.31
N ILE A 118 -6.70 7.10 -2.16
CA ILE A 118 -6.55 7.74 -3.49
C ILE A 118 -7.74 7.35 -4.39
N ALA A 119 -8.15 6.09 -4.35
CA ALA A 119 -9.18 5.54 -5.21
C ALA A 119 -10.55 6.20 -4.95
N ASN A 120 -10.90 6.40 -3.69
CA ASN A 120 -12.24 6.85 -3.26
C ASN A 120 -12.41 8.37 -3.17
N GLY A 121 -11.46 9.16 -3.64
CA GLY A 121 -11.58 10.63 -3.63
C GLY A 121 -10.90 11.35 -2.47
N GLY A 122 -10.14 10.64 -1.63
CA GLY A 122 -9.40 11.21 -0.51
C GLY A 122 -9.96 10.89 0.86
N THR A 123 -10.99 10.03 0.97
CA THR A 123 -11.55 9.68 2.28
C THR A 123 -10.73 8.55 2.89
N HIS A 124 -10.02 8.83 3.97
CA HIS A 124 -9.24 7.84 4.70
C HIS A 124 -10.14 7.09 5.67
N TYR A 125 -10.41 5.82 5.39
CA TYR A 125 -11.22 4.98 6.26
C TYR A 125 -10.33 4.13 7.16
N LYS A 126 -10.83 3.87 8.37
CA LYS A 126 -10.32 2.79 9.21
C LYS A 126 -10.70 1.43 8.59
N PRO A 127 -9.76 0.51 8.34
CA PRO A 127 -10.09 -0.82 7.85
C PRO A 127 -10.94 -1.61 8.86
N LEU A 128 -12.04 -2.19 8.39
CA LEU A 128 -12.93 -3.04 9.19
C LEU A 128 -12.93 -4.45 8.64
N LEU A 129 -12.81 -5.44 9.54
CA LEU A 129 -12.87 -6.86 9.18
C LEU A 129 -14.29 -7.44 9.33
N VAL A 130 -15.04 -6.94 10.31
CA VAL A 130 -16.38 -7.43 10.65
C VAL A 130 -17.39 -6.40 10.20
N GLN A 131 -18.37 -6.81 9.39
CA GLN A 131 -19.48 -5.95 8.97
C GLN A 131 -20.62 -5.95 10.01
N LYS A 132 -20.94 -7.14 10.53
CA LYS A 132 -21.98 -7.32 11.55
C LYS A 132 -21.77 -8.59 12.35
N VAL A 133 -22.27 -8.59 13.58
CA VAL A 133 -22.42 -9.79 14.42
C VAL A 133 -23.90 -10.14 14.43
N VAL A 134 -24.18 -11.41 14.10
CA VAL A 134 -25.53 -11.93 14.01
C VAL A 134 -25.72 -13.13 14.92
N LYS A 135 -26.97 -13.36 15.31
CA LYS A 135 -27.40 -14.53 16.07
C LYS A 135 -28.47 -15.30 15.30
N PRO A 136 -28.36 -16.64 15.18
CA PRO A 136 -29.45 -17.46 14.64
C PRO A 136 -30.73 -17.29 15.46
N THR A 137 -31.89 -17.20 14.83
CA THR A 137 -33.19 -17.18 15.54
C THR A 137 -33.60 -18.58 16.01
N ASP A 138 -33.15 -19.61 15.29
CA ASP A 138 -33.12 -21.02 15.66
C ASP A 138 -31.67 -21.50 15.74
N ALA A 139 -31.26 -22.00 16.91
CA ALA A 139 -29.89 -22.43 17.18
C ALA A 139 -29.52 -23.74 16.46
N ASP A 140 -30.52 -24.52 16.04
CA ASP A 140 -30.32 -25.79 15.33
C ASP A 140 -30.14 -25.59 13.81
N LYS A 141 -30.28 -24.34 13.33
CA LYS A 141 -30.16 -23.97 11.92
C LYS A 141 -29.01 -23.00 11.70
N ALA A 142 -28.38 -23.08 10.52
CA ALA A 142 -27.33 -22.13 10.15
C ALA A 142 -27.91 -20.70 10.07
N PRO A 143 -27.16 -19.65 10.47
CA PRO A 143 -27.60 -18.26 10.31
C PRO A 143 -27.70 -17.80 8.84
N THR A 144 -27.25 -18.62 7.88
CA THR A 144 -27.42 -18.39 6.44
C THR A 144 -28.66 -19.09 5.86
N ASP A 145 -29.40 -19.87 6.67
CA ASP A 145 -30.60 -20.57 6.22
C ASP A 145 -31.74 -19.54 5.96
N PRO A 146 -32.35 -19.53 4.76
CA PRO A 146 -33.44 -18.61 4.43
C PRO A 146 -34.63 -18.67 5.40
N ASP A 147 -34.86 -19.83 6.02
CA ASP A 147 -35.93 -20.07 6.99
C ASP A 147 -35.47 -19.82 8.44
N ASN A 148 -34.27 -19.27 8.64
CA ASN A 148 -33.68 -18.88 9.92
C ASN A 148 -33.05 -17.48 9.82
N PRO A 149 -33.84 -16.41 9.62
CA PRO A 149 -33.28 -15.09 9.45
C PRO A 149 -32.48 -14.72 10.70
N PRO A 150 -31.20 -14.33 10.55
CA PRO A 150 -30.38 -13.94 11.68
C PRO A 150 -30.88 -12.65 12.33
N GLU A 151 -30.89 -12.60 13.66
CA GLU A 151 -31.03 -11.37 14.43
C GLU A 151 -29.70 -10.60 14.41
N GLU A 152 -29.72 -9.33 14.02
CA GLU A 152 -28.52 -8.47 14.05
C GLU A 152 -28.28 -7.98 15.48
N ILE A 153 -27.15 -8.38 16.05
CA ILE A 153 -26.74 -7.97 17.39
C ILE A 153 -25.99 -6.64 17.34
N GLU A 154 -25.08 -6.52 16.36
CA GLU A 154 -24.24 -5.33 16.19
C GLU A 154 -23.89 -5.14 14.72
N VAL A 155 -23.93 -3.90 14.26
CA VAL A 155 -23.54 -3.50 12.90
C VAL A 155 -22.39 -2.51 12.98
N PHE A 156 -21.31 -2.81 12.26
CA PHE A 156 -20.10 -2.00 12.25
C PHE A 156 -20.10 -1.10 11.00
N ASN A 157 -20.39 0.18 11.20
CA ASN A 157 -20.40 1.16 10.12
C ASN A 157 -18.96 1.63 9.79
N PRO A 158 -18.68 1.99 8.52
CA PRO A 158 -17.40 2.59 8.14
C PRO A 158 -17.04 3.81 9.01
N VAL A 159 -15.79 3.89 9.43
CA VAL A 159 -15.26 5.01 10.22
C VAL A 159 -14.31 5.83 9.35
N VAL A 160 -14.62 7.12 9.18
CA VAL A 160 -13.75 8.08 8.51
C VAL A 160 -12.75 8.62 9.52
N GLU A 161 -11.46 8.38 9.28
CA GLU A 161 -10.36 8.88 10.11
C GLU A 161 -9.92 10.27 9.63
N ASP A 162 -9.88 10.49 8.31
CA ASP A 162 -9.50 11.76 7.71
C ASP A 162 -10.14 11.98 6.33
N GLN A 163 -10.19 13.24 5.89
CA GLN A 163 -10.57 13.64 4.55
C GLN A 163 -9.45 14.48 3.94
N LEU A 164 -8.73 13.90 2.99
CA LEU A 164 -7.59 14.56 2.36
C LEU A 164 -8.09 15.60 1.36
N GLU A 165 -7.54 16.81 1.50
CA GLU A 165 -7.75 17.90 0.55
C GLU A 165 -6.62 17.93 -0.50
N PHE A 166 -7.02 18.03 -1.76
CA PHE A 166 -6.09 18.10 -2.88
C PHE A 166 -6.15 19.48 -3.54
N GLY A 167 -5.00 20.14 -3.59
CA GLY A 167 -4.85 21.39 -4.34
C GLY A 167 -5.00 21.20 -5.85
N THR A 168 -4.84 22.31 -6.58
CA THR A 168 -4.96 22.35 -8.04
C THR A 168 -3.58 22.39 -8.69
N ALA A 169 -3.36 21.51 -9.66
CA ALA A 169 -2.19 21.49 -10.53
C ALA A 169 -2.18 22.70 -11.49
N GLN A 170 -1.02 22.96 -12.09
CA GLN A 170 -0.85 24.06 -13.04
C GLN A 170 -1.75 23.95 -14.29
N ASP A 171 -2.15 22.73 -14.65
CA ASP A 171 -3.03 22.45 -15.79
C ASP A 171 -4.54 22.55 -15.44
N GLY A 172 -4.87 22.95 -14.21
CA GLY A 172 -6.24 23.11 -13.73
C GLY A 172 -6.88 21.84 -13.16
N ARG A 173 -6.24 20.67 -13.28
CA ARG A 173 -6.71 19.44 -12.62
C ARG A 173 -6.45 19.49 -11.12
N SER A 174 -7.22 18.75 -10.32
CA SER A 174 -6.82 18.52 -8.93
C SER A 174 -5.56 17.65 -8.89
N HIS A 175 -4.73 17.78 -7.85
CA HIS A 175 -3.59 16.90 -7.63
C HIS A 175 -4.02 15.42 -7.58
N LEU A 176 -5.21 15.14 -7.03
CA LEU A 176 -5.79 13.79 -7.05
C LEU A 176 -5.98 13.26 -8.48
N GLN A 177 -6.53 14.05 -9.39
CA GLN A 177 -6.72 13.65 -10.80
C GLN A 177 -5.37 13.38 -11.48
N VAL A 178 -4.33 14.13 -11.13
CA VAL A 178 -2.96 13.90 -11.63
C VAL A 178 -2.41 12.57 -11.10
N LEU A 179 -2.60 12.28 -9.80
CA LEU A 179 -2.21 11.01 -9.19
C LEU A 179 -2.93 9.82 -9.85
N GLN A 180 -4.25 9.88 -9.92
CA GLN A 180 -5.09 8.82 -10.49
C GLN A 180 -4.71 8.55 -11.96
N ALA A 181 -4.55 9.60 -12.78
CA ALA A 181 -4.12 9.44 -14.17
C ALA A 181 -2.70 8.85 -14.29
N GLY A 182 -1.82 9.13 -13.32
CA GLY A 182 -0.48 8.55 -13.25
C GLY A 182 -0.51 7.05 -12.95
N PHE A 183 -1.32 6.64 -11.98
CA PHE A 183 -1.50 5.22 -11.62
C PHE A 183 -2.25 4.42 -12.68
N GLU A 184 -3.23 5.00 -13.37
CA GLU A 184 -3.83 4.38 -14.55
C GLU A 184 -2.80 4.18 -15.68
N GLY A 185 -1.89 5.16 -15.85
CA GLY A 185 -0.84 5.09 -16.85
C GLY A 185 0.12 3.91 -16.64
N VAL A 186 0.34 3.46 -15.40
CA VAL A 186 1.25 2.34 -15.08
C VAL A 186 0.90 1.07 -15.84
N ILE A 187 -0.38 0.80 -16.07
CA ILE A 187 -0.86 -0.40 -16.79
C ILE A 187 -1.43 -0.09 -18.18
N ASN A 188 -1.86 1.16 -18.46
CA ASN A 188 -2.54 1.49 -19.71
C ASN A 188 -1.70 2.35 -20.69
N ASN A 189 -0.49 2.74 -20.32
CA ASN A 189 0.42 3.49 -21.18
C ASN A 189 1.52 2.57 -21.72
N GLY A 190 1.89 2.68 -23.00
CA GLY A 190 2.98 1.87 -23.59
C GLY A 190 4.37 2.08 -22.96
N ARG A 191 4.52 3.05 -22.05
CA ARG A 191 5.73 3.25 -21.22
C ARG A 191 5.52 2.90 -19.75
N GLY A 192 4.33 2.43 -19.41
CA GLY A 192 3.94 2.08 -18.05
C GLY A 192 4.67 0.85 -17.56
N THR A 193 5.16 0.89 -16.32
CA THR A 193 5.98 -0.18 -15.74
C THR A 193 5.28 -1.54 -15.61
N ALA A 194 3.95 -1.60 -15.74
CA ALA A 194 3.18 -2.83 -15.71
C ALA A 194 2.26 -2.99 -16.93
N ASN A 195 2.52 -2.25 -18.02
CA ASN A 195 1.69 -2.30 -19.22
C ASN A 195 1.75 -3.67 -19.91
N ASP A 196 2.96 -4.19 -20.14
CA ASP A 196 3.15 -5.51 -20.74
C ASP A 196 2.59 -6.61 -19.83
N MET A 197 2.86 -6.54 -18.52
CA MET A 197 2.28 -7.46 -17.53
C MET A 197 0.75 -7.47 -17.60
N TRP A 198 0.13 -6.28 -17.60
CA TRP A 198 -1.32 -6.19 -17.62
C TRP A 198 -1.93 -6.85 -18.87
N ALA A 199 -1.28 -6.67 -20.03
CA ALA A 199 -1.68 -7.32 -21.28
C ALA A 199 -1.45 -8.84 -21.25
N ASP A 200 -0.27 -9.29 -20.82
CA ASP A 200 0.13 -10.70 -20.77
C ASP A 200 -0.79 -11.55 -19.87
N TYR A 201 -1.26 -10.97 -18.76
CA TYR A 201 -2.14 -11.64 -17.78
C TYR A 201 -3.64 -11.35 -17.99
N GLY A 202 -3.99 -10.71 -19.11
CA GLY A 202 -5.38 -10.45 -19.52
C GLY A 202 -6.14 -9.44 -18.67
N GLY A 203 -5.45 -8.69 -17.79
CA GLY A 203 -6.01 -7.65 -16.93
C GLY A 203 -7.24 -8.06 -16.12
N LEU A 204 -8.05 -7.07 -15.75
CA LEU A 204 -9.35 -7.24 -15.08
C LEU A 204 -10.42 -6.43 -15.82
N PRO A 205 -11.71 -6.82 -15.75
CA PRO A 205 -12.81 -6.04 -16.33
C PRO A 205 -12.86 -4.60 -15.81
N GLY A 206 -13.08 -3.63 -16.69
CA GLY A 206 -13.11 -2.19 -16.37
C GLY A 206 -11.74 -1.52 -16.41
N ARG A 207 -11.67 -0.26 -15.98
CA ARG A 207 -10.42 0.51 -15.94
C ARG A 207 -9.76 0.41 -14.58
N TRP A 208 -8.47 0.12 -14.53
CA TRP A 208 -7.73 -0.06 -13.29
C TRP A 208 -6.54 0.89 -13.19
N ALA A 209 -6.04 1.07 -11.97
CA ALA A 209 -4.88 1.88 -11.67
C ALA A 209 -3.95 1.12 -10.74
N ALA A 210 -2.65 1.21 -10.98
CA ALA A 210 -1.67 0.42 -10.26
C ALA A 210 -0.37 1.18 -10.00
N LYS A 211 0.47 0.60 -9.15
CA LYS A 211 1.87 0.98 -9.01
C LYS A 211 2.73 -0.24 -8.69
N THR A 212 3.83 -0.36 -9.43
CA THR A 212 4.91 -1.32 -9.17
C THR A 212 5.87 -0.77 -8.12
N GLY A 213 6.53 -1.66 -7.39
CA GLY A 213 7.64 -1.33 -6.52
C GLY A 213 8.62 -2.50 -6.42
N THR A 214 9.84 -2.18 -6.02
CA THR A 214 10.91 -3.13 -5.76
C THR A 214 11.54 -2.73 -4.43
N ALA A 215 11.50 -3.62 -3.44
CA ALA A 215 12.06 -3.40 -2.11
C ALA A 215 13.42 -4.09 -2.01
N GLU A 216 14.50 -3.31 -2.06
CA GLU A 216 15.86 -3.85 -1.98
C GLU A 216 16.14 -4.43 -0.60
N ALA A 217 16.49 -5.71 -0.53
CA ALA A 217 16.77 -6.43 0.71
C ALA A 217 18.24 -6.85 0.86
N GLY A 218 18.97 -6.93 -0.26
CA GLY A 218 20.35 -7.37 -0.29
C GLY A 218 21.34 -6.29 0.15
N THR A 219 22.45 -6.72 0.74
CA THR A 219 23.66 -5.89 0.91
C THR A 219 24.83 -6.56 0.21
N PRO A 220 25.94 -5.86 -0.08
CA PRO A 220 27.14 -6.50 -0.63
C PRO A 220 27.66 -7.67 0.22
N SER A 221 27.39 -7.66 1.53
CA SER A 221 27.77 -8.72 2.49
C SER A 221 26.72 -9.82 2.68
N ASP A 222 25.47 -9.59 2.30
CA ASP A 222 24.34 -10.53 2.44
C ASP A 222 23.44 -10.38 1.20
N PRO A 223 23.79 -11.02 0.07
CA PRO A 223 23.07 -10.88 -1.17
C PRO A 223 21.69 -11.55 -1.05
N LYS A 224 20.64 -10.75 -1.15
CA LYS A 224 19.24 -11.19 -1.23
C LYS A 224 18.63 -10.66 -2.51
N ALA A 225 17.67 -11.40 -3.05
CA ALA A 225 16.86 -10.88 -4.14
C ALA A 225 15.95 -9.75 -3.63
N ASP A 226 15.58 -8.84 -4.51
CA ASP A 226 14.66 -7.77 -4.14
C ASP A 226 13.23 -8.30 -3.93
N GLY A 227 12.45 -7.61 -3.11
CA GLY A 227 11.04 -7.90 -2.90
C GLY A 227 10.16 -7.27 -3.98
N SER A 228 9.23 -8.06 -4.52
CA SER A 228 8.23 -7.61 -5.49
C SER A 228 7.06 -6.95 -4.78
N VAL A 229 6.77 -5.68 -5.10
CA VAL A 229 5.66 -4.91 -4.52
C VAL A 229 4.72 -4.48 -5.63
N PHE A 230 3.41 -4.66 -5.41
CA PHE A 230 2.39 -4.17 -6.33
C PHE A 230 1.17 -3.67 -5.56
N ALA A 231 0.70 -2.48 -5.92
CA ALA A 231 -0.58 -1.95 -5.44
C ALA A 231 -1.51 -1.74 -6.64
N LEU A 232 -2.79 -2.07 -6.45
CA LEU A 232 -3.81 -2.03 -7.50
C LEU A 232 -5.13 -1.60 -6.89
N TYR A 233 -5.86 -0.73 -7.59
CA TYR A 233 -7.23 -0.36 -7.23
C TYR A 233 -8.09 -0.16 -8.47
N GLY A 234 -9.40 -0.32 -8.32
CA GLY A 234 -10.37 -0.18 -9.39
C GLY A 234 -11.62 -1.04 -9.18
N PRO A 235 -12.48 -1.17 -10.21
CA PRO A 235 -12.45 -0.39 -11.44
C PRO A 235 -12.75 1.10 -11.19
N VAL A 236 -12.00 2.02 -11.79
CA VAL A 236 -12.17 3.47 -11.63
C VAL A 236 -13.41 4.03 -12.34
N ASP A 237 -13.97 3.24 -13.25
CA ASP A 237 -15.17 3.53 -14.02
C ASP A 237 -16.42 2.79 -13.48
N ALA A 238 -16.32 2.15 -12.32
CA ALA A 238 -17.47 1.51 -11.68
C ALA A 238 -18.55 2.56 -11.28
N PRO A 239 -19.86 2.21 -11.32
CA PRO A 239 -20.95 3.16 -11.10
C PRO A 239 -20.90 3.92 -9.77
N PHE A 240 -20.29 3.33 -8.74
CA PHE A 240 -20.16 3.91 -7.40
C PHE A 240 -18.70 4.23 -7.03
N GLY A 241 -17.82 4.33 -8.04
CA GLY A 241 -16.37 4.48 -7.87
C GLY A 241 -15.64 3.15 -7.59
N PRO A 242 -14.29 3.19 -7.49
CA PRO A 242 -13.49 2.01 -7.17
C PRO A 242 -13.97 1.29 -5.91
N ASN A 243 -14.16 -0.02 -6.02
CA ASN A 243 -14.65 -0.87 -4.95
C ASN A 243 -13.64 -1.95 -4.52
N TYR A 244 -12.48 -2.04 -5.17
CA TYR A 244 -11.39 -2.91 -4.78
C TYR A 244 -10.07 -2.14 -4.62
N SER A 245 -9.31 -2.51 -3.59
CA SER A 245 -7.90 -2.14 -3.46
C SER A 245 -7.14 -3.34 -2.88
N ILE A 246 -5.96 -3.60 -3.43
CA ILE A 246 -5.07 -4.68 -3.00
C ILE A 246 -3.62 -4.19 -3.00
N SER A 247 -2.85 -4.65 -2.02
CA SER A 247 -1.40 -4.57 -2.01
C SER A 247 -0.83 -5.97 -1.87
N VAL A 248 0.09 -6.34 -2.75
CA VAL A 248 0.80 -7.62 -2.75
C VAL A 248 2.28 -7.32 -2.56
N ILE A 249 2.89 -7.97 -1.57
CA ILE A 249 4.32 -7.91 -1.30
C ILE A 249 4.82 -9.35 -1.22
N ILE A 250 5.80 -9.68 -2.06
CA ILE A 250 6.44 -10.99 -2.08
C ILE A 250 7.95 -10.75 -1.89
N PRO A 251 8.52 -11.10 -0.72
CA PRO A 251 9.95 -10.94 -0.47
C PRO A 251 10.79 -11.80 -1.41
N GLU A 252 11.98 -11.30 -1.78
CA GLU A 252 12.98 -12.05 -2.56
C GLU A 252 12.45 -12.64 -3.88
N SER A 253 11.61 -11.88 -4.58
CA SER A 253 10.92 -12.35 -5.80
C SER A 253 11.02 -11.35 -6.97
N GLY A 254 12.05 -10.51 -7.00
CA GLY A 254 12.34 -9.63 -8.13
C GLY A 254 11.40 -8.42 -8.22
N PHE A 255 11.06 -8.00 -9.45
CA PHE A 255 10.36 -6.73 -9.68
C PHE A 255 8.84 -6.85 -9.48
N GLY A 256 8.21 -5.73 -9.11
CA GLY A 256 6.76 -5.65 -8.85
C GLY A 256 5.86 -6.20 -9.96
N ALA A 257 6.25 -6.01 -11.24
CA ALA A 257 5.48 -6.48 -12.39
C ALA A 257 5.69 -7.97 -12.70
N ASP A 258 6.71 -8.61 -12.15
CA ASP A 258 7.03 -10.00 -12.52
C ASP A 258 6.22 -11.01 -11.70
N VAL A 259 5.97 -10.70 -10.41
CA VAL A 259 5.37 -11.65 -9.46
C VAL A 259 4.17 -11.06 -8.71
N ALA A 260 4.34 -9.91 -8.04
CA ALA A 260 3.27 -9.32 -7.24
C ALA A 260 2.09 -8.83 -8.10
N GLY A 261 2.35 -8.23 -9.26
CA GLY A 261 1.33 -7.80 -10.22
C GLY A 261 0.43 -8.94 -10.72
N PRO A 262 1.01 -10.00 -11.32
CA PRO A 262 0.26 -11.18 -11.72
C PRO A 262 -0.53 -11.83 -10.59
N THR A 263 0.06 -11.88 -9.39
CA THR A 263 -0.60 -12.39 -8.19
C THR A 263 -1.82 -11.54 -7.81
N ALA A 264 -1.72 -10.21 -7.89
CA ALA A 264 -2.84 -9.31 -7.61
C ALA A 264 -4.01 -9.52 -8.61
N VAL A 265 -3.72 -9.62 -9.90
CA VAL A 265 -4.74 -9.90 -10.94
C VAL A 265 -5.43 -11.22 -10.65
N ARG A 266 -4.66 -12.24 -10.30
CA ARG A 266 -5.18 -13.58 -10.01
C ARG A 266 -6.09 -13.60 -8.77
N ILE A 267 -5.71 -12.91 -7.70
CA ILE A 267 -6.53 -12.81 -6.48
C ILE A 267 -7.86 -12.10 -6.78
N LEU A 268 -7.80 -10.97 -7.50
CA LEU A 268 -8.98 -10.14 -7.76
C LEU A 268 -9.92 -10.70 -8.84
N ARG A 269 -9.41 -11.43 -9.84
CA ARG A 269 -10.22 -11.94 -10.96
C ARG A 269 -11.52 -12.63 -10.53
N PRO A 270 -11.52 -13.68 -9.67
CA PRO A 270 -12.75 -14.32 -9.25
C PRO A 270 -13.66 -13.39 -8.43
N MET A 271 -13.09 -12.42 -7.70
CA MET A 271 -13.87 -11.44 -6.94
C MET A 271 -14.63 -10.49 -7.87
N VAL A 272 -13.93 -9.97 -8.88
CA VAL A 272 -14.47 -9.02 -9.86
C VAL A 272 -15.47 -9.68 -10.82
N GLU A 273 -15.20 -10.92 -11.22
CA GLU A 273 -16.08 -11.68 -12.11
C GLU A 273 -17.29 -12.31 -11.38
N GLY A 274 -17.34 -12.24 -10.05
CA GLY A 274 -18.42 -12.84 -9.26
C GLY A 274 -18.35 -14.37 -9.17
N ASN A 275 -17.18 -14.94 -9.41
CA ASN A 275 -16.90 -16.38 -9.44
C ASN A 275 -16.15 -16.86 -8.18
N LEU A 276 -16.25 -16.11 -7.06
CA LEU A 276 -15.67 -16.55 -5.79
C LEU A 276 -16.44 -17.77 -5.26
N PRO A 277 -15.76 -18.90 -5.00
CA PRO A 277 -16.39 -20.02 -4.33
C PRO A 277 -16.81 -19.61 -2.91
N GLU A 278 -17.93 -20.16 -2.45
CA GLU A 278 -18.35 -20.00 -1.06
C GLU A 278 -17.28 -20.59 -0.13
N ALA A 279 -16.96 -19.89 0.95
CA ALA A 279 -15.95 -20.35 1.89
C ALA A 279 -16.46 -21.62 2.60
N PRO A 280 -15.65 -22.70 2.67
CA PRO A 280 -16.06 -23.93 3.34
C PRO A 280 -16.37 -23.66 4.81
N ARG A 281 -17.37 -24.35 5.33
CA ARG A 281 -17.76 -24.23 6.74
C ARG A 281 -16.73 -24.91 7.64
N VAL A 282 -16.76 -24.60 8.94
CA VAL A 282 -15.77 -25.11 9.93
C VAL A 282 -15.79 -26.65 10.03
N ASP A 283 -16.93 -27.23 9.71
CA ASP A 283 -17.26 -28.66 9.71
C ASP A 283 -17.04 -29.36 8.35
N GLU A 284 -16.70 -28.61 7.29
CA GLU A 284 -16.31 -29.15 5.99
C GLU A 284 -14.78 -29.30 5.92
N ASP A 285 -14.29 -30.42 5.39
CA ASP A 285 -12.85 -30.66 5.25
C ASP A 285 -12.18 -29.48 4.51
N ARG A 286 -11.19 -28.87 5.16
CA ARG A 286 -10.42 -27.71 4.66
C ARG A 286 -9.48 -28.08 3.52
N ALA A 287 -9.98 -28.70 2.45
CA ALA A 287 -9.25 -28.73 1.21
C ALA A 287 -9.26 -27.31 0.65
N LEU A 288 -8.12 -26.60 0.78
CA LEU A 288 -7.92 -25.38 0.02
C LEU A 288 -8.15 -25.72 -1.45
N PRO A 289 -8.94 -24.91 -2.20
CA PRO A 289 -9.14 -25.17 -3.62
C PRO A 289 -7.79 -25.23 -4.32
N ASP A 290 -7.66 -26.09 -5.32
CA ASP A 290 -6.44 -26.16 -6.12
C ASP A 290 -6.11 -24.75 -6.64
N VAL A 291 -4.98 -24.24 -6.18
CA VAL A 291 -4.44 -22.95 -6.59
C VAL A 291 -3.77 -23.24 -7.94
N PRO A 292 -4.34 -22.85 -9.11
CA PRO A 292 -3.67 -23.02 -10.41
C PRO A 292 -2.19 -22.60 -10.37
N THR A 293 -1.30 -23.23 -11.12
CA THR A 293 0.10 -22.80 -11.12
C THR A 293 0.21 -21.37 -11.67
N LEU A 294 0.96 -20.50 -10.98
CA LEU A 294 1.40 -19.23 -11.55
C LEU A 294 2.57 -19.56 -12.47
N ASP A 295 2.37 -19.46 -13.79
CA ASP A 295 3.47 -19.44 -14.76
C ASP A 295 4.21 -18.11 -14.60
N VAL A 296 5.04 -18.02 -13.57
CA VAL A 296 5.94 -16.88 -13.37
C VAL A 296 7.05 -17.01 -14.40
N LYS A 297 7.31 -15.95 -15.17
CA LYS A 297 8.50 -15.92 -16.04
C LYS A 297 9.74 -16.10 -15.15
N PRO A 298 10.68 -17.00 -15.52
CA PRO A 298 11.87 -17.28 -14.71
C PRO A 298 12.77 -16.06 -14.54
#